data_AF-A0A1T4UYT6-F1
#
_entry.id   AF-A0A1T4UYT6-F1
#
_cell.length_a   1.000
_cell.length_b   1.000
_cell.length_c   1.000
_cell.angle_alpha   90.00
_cell.angle_beta   90.00
_cell.angle_gamma   90.00
#
_symmetry.space_group_name_H-M   'P 1'
#
loop_
_entity.id
_entity.type
_entity.pdbx_description
1 polymer ?
#
loop_
_entity_poly.entity_id
_entity_poly.type
_entity_poly.pdbx_seq_one_letter_code
_entity_poly.pdbx_strand_id
1 'polypeptide(L)' 'MLIFKDGLHPECKWNEIRSCRDKLVAETDYTQVSDSPLSPEKKAEFTAYRQALRDLPQTYDNPDDIVWPTKPTI' A
#
# COMPACT_ATOMS: atom_id res chain seq x y z
N MET A 1 13.98 -0.20 -1.65
CA MET A 1 14.10 -1.66 -1.62
C MET A 1 13.38 -2.14 -0.38
N LEU A 2 12.28 -2.89 -0.53
CA LEU A 2 11.64 -3.58 0.60
C LEU A 2 12.47 -4.84 0.86
N ILE A 3 13.04 -4.96 2.06
CA ILE A 3 13.88 -6.11 2.44
C ILE A 3 12.95 -7.15 3.04
N PHE A 4 12.65 -8.21 2.29
CA PHE A 4 11.97 -9.39 2.84
C PHE A 4 13.02 -10.24 3.56
N LYS A 5 12.90 -10.39 4.88
CA LYS A 5 13.83 -11.19 5.69
C LYS A 5 13.25 -12.59 5.91
N ASP A 6 13.88 -13.57 5.29
CA ASP A 6 13.59 -14.98 5.52
C ASP A 6 13.86 -15.35 6.99
N GLY A 7 13.02 -16.20 7.57
CA GLY A 7 13.17 -16.69 8.95
C GLY A 7 12.57 -15.82 10.06
N LEU A 8 11.88 -14.71 9.73
CA LEU A 8 11.10 -13.94 10.71
C LEU A 8 9.83 -14.68 11.17
N HIS A 9 9.44 -14.48 12.43
CA HIS A 9 8.13 -14.91 12.96
C HIS A 9 6.99 -14.22 12.18
N PRO A 10 5.86 -14.88 11.89
CA PRO A 10 4.76 -14.32 11.09
C PRO A 10 4.27 -12.95 11.57
N GLU A 11 4.10 -12.74 12.88
CA GLU A 11 3.72 -11.43 13.45
C GLU A 11 4.72 -10.31 13.13
N CYS A 12 6.03 -10.62 13.09
CA CYS A 12 7.03 -9.62 12.71
C CYS A 12 6.90 -9.23 11.24
N LYS A 13 6.63 -10.20 10.35
CA LYS A 13 6.37 -9.94 8.94
C LYS A 13 5.13 -9.06 8.75
N TRP A 14 4.04 -9.37 9.46
CA TRP A 14 2.83 -8.54 9.44
C TRP A 14 3.08 -7.10 9.88
N ASN A 15 3.92 -6.89 10.89
CA ASN A 15 4.31 -5.55 11.31
C ASN A 15 5.10 -4.80 10.23
N GLU A 16 6.04 -5.48 9.55
CA GLU A 16 6.76 -4.90 8.41
C GLU A 16 5.79 -4.53 7.26
N ILE A 17 4.85 -5.41 6.93
CA ILE A 17 3.82 -5.16 5.91
C ILE A 17 2.97 -3.92 6.25
N ARG A 18 2.47 -3.83 7.49
CA ARG A 18 1.68 -2.67 7.95
C ARG A 18 2.50 -1.38 7.85
N SER A 19 3.78 -1.42 8.25
CA SER A 19 4.69 -0.27 8.13
C SER A 19 4.90 0.15 6.67
N CYS A 20 5.09 -0.80 5.76
CA CYS A 20 5.25 -0.51 4.33
C CYS A 20 3.98 0.08 3.72
N ARG A 21 2.81 -0.48 4.06
CA ARG A 21 1.50 0.08 3.66
C ARG A 21 1.37 1.52 4.13
N ASP A 22 1.64 1.80 5.40
CA ASP A 22 1.47 3.14 5.98
C ASP A 22 2.39 4.16 5.28
N LYS A 23 3.61 3.76 4.93
CA LYS A 23 4.52 4.57 4.13
C LYS A 23 3.96 4.87 2.74
N LEU A 24 3.47 3.86 2.01
CA LEU A 24 2.93 4.04 0.65
C LEU A 24 1.64 4.88 0.63
N VAL A 25 0.82 4.76 1.68
CA VAL A 25 -0.33 5.64 1.92
C VAL A 25 0.16 7.06 2.20
N ALA A 26 1.11 7.27 3.09
CA ALA A 26 1.63 8.62 3.37
C ALA A 26 2.23 9.30 2.12
N GLU A 27 3.01 8.56 1.31
CA GLU A 27 3.61 9.06 0.07
C GLU A 27 2.59 9.51 -0.98
N THR A 28 1.36 8.99 -0.92
CA THR A 28 0.30 9.29 -1.89
C THR A 28 -0.80 10.17 -1.29
N ASP A 29 -0.62 10.72 -0.10
CA ASP A 29 -1.67 11.44 0.60
C ASP A 29 -2.12 12.71 -0.14
N TYR A 30 -1.15 13.44 -0.73
CA TYR A 30 -1.42 14.61 -1.56
C TYR A 30 -2.30 14.30 -2.78
N THR A 31 -2.45 13.04 -3.20
CA THR A 31 -3.32 12.69 -4.33
C THR A 31 -4.80 12.76 -3.98
N GLN A 32 -5.14 12.71 -2.68
CA GLN A 32 -6.51 12.61 -2.18
C GLN A 32 -7.11 13.95 -1.75
N VAL A 33 -6.29 14.99 -1.59
CA VAL A 33 -6.78 16.32 -1.21
C VAL A 33 -7.54 16.97 -2.37
N SER A 34 -8.55 17.78 -2.05
CA SER A 34 -9.39 18.45 -3.05
C SER A 34 -8.58 19.34 -3.99
N ASP A 35 -7.57 20.04 -3.45
CA ASP A 35 -6.66 20.95 -4.18
C ASP A 35 -5.55 20.25 -4.98
N SER A 36 -5.56 18.92 -5.01
CA SER A 36 -4.57 18.17 -5.79
C SER A 36 -4.69 18.49 -7.29
N PRO A 37 -3.56 18.70 -8.00
CA PRO A 37 -3.53 19.08 -9.42
C PRO A 37 -3.92 17.93 -10.36
N LEU A 38 -4.18 16.74 -9.82
CA LEU A 38 -4.54 15.55 -10.60
C LEU A 38 -5.94 15.66 -11.20
N SER A 39 -6.12 15.05 -12.37
CA SER A 39 -7.45 14.88 -12.96
C SER A 39 -8.34 14.00 -12.07
N PRO A 40 -9.67 14.07 -12.19
CA PRO A 40 -10.59 13.20 -11.46
C PRO A 40 -10.29 11.71 -11.65
N GLU A 41 -9.92 11.30 -12.87
CA GLU A 41 -9.57 9.92 -13.21
C GLU A 41 -8.31 9.48 -12.47
N LYS A 42 -7.29 10.36 -12.43
CA LYS A 42 -6.05 10.08 -11.68
C LYS A 42 -6.28 10.01 -10.19
N LYS A 43 -7.14 10.88 -9.63
CA LYS A 43 -7.55 10.79 -8.22
C LYS A 43 -8.20 9.43 -7.95
N ALA A 44 -9.10 8.97 -8.82
CA ALA A 44 -9.75 7.67 -8.70
C ALA A 44 -8.77 6.49 -8.76
N GLU A 45 -7.78 6.52 -9.67
CA GLU A 45 -6.70 5.52 -9.72
C GLU A 45 -5.94 5.44 -8.39
N PHE A 46 -5.56 6.57 -7.81
CA PHE A 46 -4.89 6.61 -6.51
C PHE A 46 -5.79 6.20 -5.35
N THR A 47 -7.10 6.51 -5.41
CA THR A 47 -8.07 6.03 -4.42
C THR A 47 -8.16 4.50 -4.44
N ALA A 48 -8.27 3.89 -5.64
CA ALA A 48 -8.30 2.43 -5.80
C ALA A 48 -7.00 1.78 -5.32
N TYR A 49 -5.84 2.35 -5.67
CA TYR A 49 -4.53 1.91 -5.20
C TYR A 49 -4.43 1.94 -3.66
N ARG A 50 -4.85 3.04 -3.03
CA ARG A 50 -4.84 3.17 -1.56
C ARG A 50 -5.80 2.22 -0.87
N GLN A 51 -6.93 1.89 -1.51
CA GLN A 51 -7.84 0.88 -0.99
C GLN A 51 -7.19 -0.50 -1.01
N ALA A 52 -6.64 -0.90 -2.17
CA ALA A 52 -5.93 -2.18 -2.30
C ALA A 52 -4.79 -2.34 -1.28
N LEU A 53 -4.05 -1.27 -0.97
CA LEU A 53 -3.04 -1.27 0.08
C LEU A 53 -3.63 -1.56 1.49
N ARG A 54 -4.78 -0.98 1.81
CA ARG A 54 -5.43 -1.17 3.12
C ARG A 54 -5.99 -2.57 3.28
N ASP A 55 -6.39 -3.19 2.18
CA ASP A 55 -6.97 -4.52 2.16
C ASP A 55 -5.92 -5.64 2.34
N LEU A 56 -4.62 -5.36 2.12
CA LEU A 56 -3.55 -6.36 2.20
C LEU A 56 -3.53 -7.17 3.52
N PRO A 57 -3.60 -6.58 4.72
CA PRO A 57 -3.53 -7.37 5.95
C PRO A 57 -4.81 -8.14 6.27
N GLN A 58 -5.89 -7.92 5.52
CA GLN A 58 -7.19 -8.57 5.74
C GLN A 58 -7.50 -9.63 4.68
N THR A 59 -6.83 -9.55 3.52
CA THR A 59 -7.10 -10.39 2.35
C THR A 59 -6.22 -11.65 2.30
N TYR A 60 -5.13 -11.69 3.08
CA TYR A 60 -4.14 -12.76 3.05
C TYR A 60 -4.01 -13.41 4.44
N ASP A 61 -4.02 -14.74 4.47
CA ASP A 61 -3.78 -15.51 5.70
C ASP A 61 -2.29 -15.66 6.01
N ASN A 62 -1.43 -15.55 4.99
CA ASN A 62 0.01 -15.69 5.08
C ASN A 62 0.71 -14.43 4.55
N PRO A 63 1.61 -13.80 5.35
CA PRO A 63 2.31 -12.58 4.93
C PRO A 63 3.23 -12.77 3.72
N ASP A 64 3.69 -13.99 3.45
CA ASP A 64 4.59 -14.28 2.32
C ASP A 64 3.86 -14.33 0.96
N ASP A 65 2.53 -14.44 0.98
CA ASP A 65 1.71 -14.55 -0.24
C ASP A 65 1.24 -13.18 -0.77
N ILE A 66 1.57 -12.08 -0.07
CA ILE A 66 1.09 -10.74 -0.40
C ILE A 66 1.61 -10.28 -1.76
N VAL A 67 0.66 -9.96 -2.64
CA VAL A 67 0.93 -9.23 -3.88
C VAL A 67 0.61 -7.75 -3.69
N TRP A 68 1.64 -6.90 -3.82
CA TRP A 68 1.49 -5.45 -3.67
C TRP A 68 0.86 -4.83 -4.93
N PRO A 69 -0.10 -3.90 -4.78
CA PRO A 69 -0.69 -3.20 -5.91
C PRO A 69 0.37 -2.34 -6.60
N THR A 70 0.26 -2.20 -7.93
CA THR A 70 1.16 -1.32 -8.70
C THR A 70 0.76 0.13 -8.49
N LYS A 71 1.72 0.97 -8.10
CA LYS A 71 1.50 2.41 -7.89
C LYS A 71 1.16 3.09 -9.24
N PRO A 72 0.06 3.87 -9.32
CA PRO A 72 -0.25 4.66 -10.51
C PRO A 72 0.85 5.69 -10.79
N THR A 73 1.02 6.03 -12.07
CA THR A 73 1.87 7.15 -12.49
C THR A 73 1.07 8.44 -12.50
N ILE A 74 1.73 9.52 -12.08
CA ILE A 74 1.23 10.90 -12.20
C ILE A 74 1.13 11.27 -13.68
#